data_AF-A0A507E7K3-F1
#
_entry.id   AF-A0A507E7K3-F1
#
_cell.length_a   1.000
_cell.length_b   1.000
_cell.length_c   1.000
_cell.angle_alpha   90.00
_cell.angle_beta   90.00
_cell.angle_gamma   90.00
#
_symmetry.space_group_name_H-M   'P 1'
#
loop_
_entity.id
_entity.type
_entity.pdbx_description
1 polymer ?
#
loop_
_entity_poly.entity_id
_entity_poly.type
_entity_poly.pdbx_seq_one_letter_code
_entity_poly.pdbx_strand_id
1 'polypeptide(L)'
;MTPQEHPPTSSYHANGRLVVRINRNYNAPNTTQFVTVPPPELEGKIGALILKDTVGTINAILRDAGKVSARTIFGNLVSCLTCYTVDLCTSSKMELAMQRISTFVETENQTHYMPAGLEILDPRSTGLLHLYDSDRTSCCDQICEPSSIAR
;
A
#
# COMPACT_ATOMS: atom_id res chain seq x y z
N MET A 1 22.00 -12.53 -17.65
CA MET A 1 21.23 -11.84 -16.59
C MET A 1 20.39 -10.81 -17.31
N THR A 2 19.18 -11.19 -17.71
CA THR A 2 18.27 -10.30 -18.43
C THR A 2 17.78 -9.21 -17.47
N PRO A 3 17.74 -7.94 -17.88
CA PRO A 3 17.03 -6.91 -17.14
C PRO A 3 15.56 -7.35 -17.04
N GLN A 4 15.09 -7.65 -15.84
CA GLN A 4 13.69 -7.95 -15.62
C GLN A 4 12.88 -6.67 -15.79
N GLU A 5 11.99 -6.65 -16.79
CA GLU A 5 10.91 -5.67 -16.88
C GLU A 5 10.20 -5.60 -15.52
N HIS A 6 10.21 -4.41 -14.92
CA HIS A 6 9.24 -4.10 -13.87
C HIS A 6 7.84 -4.25 -14.50
N PRO A 7 6.91 -5.00 -13.89
CA PRO A 7 5.53 -4.95 -14.31
C PRO A 7 5.08 -3.48 -14.27
N PRO A 8 4.32 -3.00 -15.27
CA PRO A 8 3.92 -1.60 -15.33
C PRO A 8 3.31 -1.23 -13.98
N THR A 9 3.73 -0.10 -13.42
CA THR A 9 2.99 0.53 -12.32
C THR A 9 1.54 0.56 -12.77
N SER A 10 0.66 -0.18 -12.09
CA SER A 10 -0.75 -0.24 -12.47
C SER A 10 -1.40 1.00 -11.88
N SER A 11 -1.15 2.14 -12.52
CA SER A 11 -1.88 3.37 -12.31
C SER A 11 -3.19 3.31 -13.11
N TYR A 12 -4.30 3.69 -12.49
CA TYR A 12 -5.62 3.71 -13.13
C TYR A 12 -6.49 4.80 -12.52
N HIS A 13 -7.52 5.24 -13.25
CA HIS A 13 -8.48 6.18 -12.71
C HIS A 13 -9.68 5.45 -12.11
N ALA A 14 -10.02 5.75 -10.86
CA ALA A 14 -11.23 5.29 -10.21
C ALA A 14 -12.02 6.49 -9.71
N ASN A 15 -13.27 6.64 -10.16
CA ASN A 15 -14.15 7.75 -9.79
C ASN A 15 -13.50 9.15 -10.00
N GLY A 16 -12.73 9.30 -11.08
CA GLY A 16 -12.05 10.56 -11.41
C GLY A 16 -10.80 10.88 -10.58
N ARG A 17 -10.31 9.95 -9.75
CA ARG A 17 -9.04 10.06 -9.02
C ARG A 17 -8.00 9.12 -9.61
N LEU A 18 -6.75 9.58 -9.71
CA LEU A 18 -5.63 8.71 -10.07
C LEU A 18 -5.33 7.80 -8.87
N VAL A 19 -5.30 6.50 -9.13
CA VAL A 19 -4.94 5.47 -8.16
C VAL A 19 -3.65 4.84 -8.61
N VAL A 20 -2.65 4.87 -7.74
CA VAL A 20 -1.33 4.26 -7.98
C VAL A 20 -1.20 3.05 -7.07
N ARG A 21 -1.10 1.85 -7.68
CA ARG A 21 -0.87 0.62 -6.93
C ARG A 21 0.61 0.37 -6.75
N ILE A 22 1.03 0.16 -5.49
CA ILE A 22 2.38 -0.28 -5.17
C ILE A 22 2.48 -1.79 -5.39
N ASN A 23 3.42 -2.18 -6.25
CA ASN A 23 3.62 -3.58 -6.61
C ASN A 23 4.25 -4.39 -5.47
N ARG A 24 3.89 -5.68 -5.42
CA ARG A 24 4.54 -6.64 -4.55
C ARG A 24 5.97 -6.89 -5.04
N ASN A 25 6.91 -7.04 -4.12
CA ASN A 25 8.27 -7.43 -4.48
C ASN A 25 8.36 -8.95 -4.62
N TYR A 26 8.31 -9.43 -5.87
CA TYR A 26 8.39 -10.85 -6.21
C TYR A 26 9.80 -11.44 -6.11
N ASN A 27 10.83 -10.62 -5.87
CA ASN A 27 12.21 -11.10 -5.78
C ASN A 27 12.54 -11.79 -4.44
N ALA A 28 11.68 -11.68 -3.43
CA ALA A 28 11.83 -12.46 -2.19
C ALA A 28 10.77 -13.56 -2.13
N PRO A 29 11.11 -14.82 -2.49
CA PRO A 29 10.18 -15.92 -2.39
C PRO A 29 9.72 -16.08 -0.93
N ASN A 30 8.43 -16.39 -0.74
CA ASN A 30 7.80 -16.66 0.56
C ASN A 30 7.66 -15.47 1.53
N THR A 31 7.91 -14.23 1.09
CA THR A 31 7.66 -13.04 1.93
C THR A 31 6.56 -12.17 1.32
N THR A 32 5.65 -11.67 2.15
CA THR A 32 4.70 -10.63 1.75
C THR A 32 5.35 -9.27 1.99
N GLN A 33 5.89 -8.68 0.93
CA GLN A 33 6.54 -7.37 0.99
C GLN A 33 6.28 -6.57 -0.30
N PHE A 34 6.25 -5.26 -0.19
CA PHE A 34 6.07 -4.30 -1.27
C PHE A 34 7.40 -3.74 -1.77
N VAL A 35 7.41 -3.29 -3.02
CA VAL A 35 8.53 -2.55 -3.61
C VAL A 35 8.65 -1.19 -2.92
N THR A 36 9.86 -0.83 -2.49
CA THR A 36 10.14 0.44 -1.78
C THR A 36 10.59 1.57 -2.70
N VAL A 37 10.71 1.30 -4.00
CA VAL A 37 11.02 2.31 -5.02
C VAL A 37 9.74 3.08 -5.34
N PRO A 38 9.72 4.42 -5.22
CA PRO A 38 8.58 5.21 -5.62
C PRO A 38 8.33 5.04 -7.13
N PRO A 39 7.07 4.85 -7.55
CA PRO A 39 6.76 4.82 -8.96
C PRO A 39 6.84 6.24 -9.55
N PRO A 40 7.14 6.38 -10.86
CA PRO A 40 7.38 7.67 -11.50
C PRO A 40 6.19 8.63 -11.41
N GLU A 41 4.96 8.12 -11.30
CA GLU A 41 3.74 8.93 -11.14
C GLU A 41 3.67 9.69 -9.81
N LEU A 42 4.42 9.25 -8.80
CA LEU A 42 4.50 9.89 -7.47
C LEU A 42 5.79 10.70 -7.30
N GLU A 43 6.67 10.70 -8.30
CA GLU A 43 7.95 11.38 -8.26
C GLU A 43 7.73 12.91 -8.25
N GLY A 44 8.15 13.56 -7.16
CA GLY A 44 7.95 15.00 -6.96
C GLY A 44 6.68 15.39 -6.18
N LYS A 45 5.70 14.48 -5.99
CA LYS A 45 4.52 14.74 -5.14
C LYS A 45 4.76 14.43 -3.66
N ILE A 46 5.52 13.38 -3.39
CA ILE A 46 5.94 13.03 -2.03
C ILE A 46 7.44 12.72 -2.01
N GLY A 47 8.08 13.02 -0.88
CA GLY A 47 9.50 12.71 -0.70
C GLY A 47 9.73 11.21 -0.87
N ALA A 48 10.61 10.81 -1.80
CA ALA A 48 10.98 9.42 -2.03
C ALA A 48 11.43 8.71 -0.73
N LEU A 49 12.05 9.46 0.19
CA LEU A 49 12.46 8.97 1.50
C LEU A 49 11.27 8.64 2.40
N ILE A 50 10.22 9.48 2.39
CA ILE A 50 9.00 9.28 3.20
C ILE A 50 8.30 8.00 2.74
N LEU A 51 8.03 7.87 1.43
CA LEU A 51 7.39 6.67 0.90
C LEU A 51 8.20 5.41 1.20
N LYS A 52 9.54 5.49 1.03
CA LYS A 52 10.44 4.38 1.34
C LYS A 52 10.35 3.97 2.81
N ASP A 53 10.26 4.93 3.73
CA ASP A 53 10.15 4.67 5.16
C ASP A 53 8.77 4.10 5.54
N THR A 54 7.68 4.68 5.02
CA THR A 54 6.32 4.18 5.20
C THR A 54 6.20 2.73 4.70
N VAL A 55 6.62 2.45 3.46
CA VAL A 55 6.59 1.09 2.89
C VAL A 55 7.56 0.15 3.61
N GLY A 56 8.71 0.66 4.06
CA GLY A 56 9.67 -0.07 4.88
C GLY A 56 9.07 -0.55 6.20
N THR A 57 8.34 0.32 6.89
CA THR A 57 7.64 0.02 8.13
C THR A 57 6.51 -0.99 7.92
N ILE A 58 5.70 -0.81 6.87
CA ILE A 58 4.67 -1.79 6.47
C ILE A 58 5.29 -3.17 6.23
N ASN A 59 6.39 -3.23 5.46
CA ASN A 59 7.12 -4.46 5.20
C ASN A 59 7.69 -5.08 6.48
N ALA A 60 8.15 -4.28 7.43
CA ALA A 60 8.65 -4.77 8.71
C ALA A 60 7.53 -5.43 9.54
N ILE A 61 6.34 -4.83 9.56
CA ILE A 61 5.15 -5.39 10.25
C ILE A 61 4.73 -6.71 9.59
N LEU A 62 4.63 -6.75 8.26
CA LEU A 62 4.28 -7.96 7.52
C LEU A 62 5.29 -9.10 7.72
N ARG A 63 6.58 -8.76 7.71
CA ARG A 63 7.66 -9.71 7.98
C ARG A 63 7.57 -10.26 9.40
N ASP A 64 7.31 -9.41 10.40
CA ASP A 64 7.17 -9.88 11.78
C ASP A 64 5.95 -10.78 11.96
N ALA A 65 4.85 -10.40 11.32
CA ALA A 65 3.63 -11.18 11.27
C ALA A 65 3.86 -12.58 10.68
N GLY A 66 4.69 -12.69 9.63
CA GLY A 66 4.98 -13.95 8.93
C GLY A 66 5.97 -14.87 9.66
N LYS A 67 6.68 -14.40 10.69
CA LYS A 67 7.62 -15.23 11.45
C LYS A 67 6.88 -16.28 12.28
N VAL A 68 7.29 -17.53 12.12
CA VAL A 68 6.91 -18.62 13.03
C VAL A 68 7.71 -18.48 14.31
N SER A 69 7.01 -18.33 15.45
CA SER A 69 7.63 -18.33 16.78
C SER A 69 7.12 -19.50 17.60
N ALA A 70 7.78 -19.80 18.74
CA ALA A 70 7.32 -20.83 19.67
C ALA A 70 5.86 -20.60 20.11
N ARG A 71 5.44 -19.33 20.25
CA ARG A 71 4.04 -18.96 20.52
C ARG A 71 3.10 -19.35 19.39
N THR A 72 3.51 -19.19 18.13
CA THR A 72 2.72 -19.64 16.97
C THR A 72 2.58 -21.17 16.97
N ILE A 73 3.67 -21.89 17.26
CA ILE A 73 3.64 -23.36 17.32
C ILE A 73 2.70 -23.83 18.44
N PHE A 74 2.83 -23.26 19.64
CA PHE A 74 1.96 -23.60 20.76
C PHE A 74 0.50 -23.23 20.50
N GLY A 75 0.26 -22.04 19.94
CA GLY A 75 -1.08 -21.61 19.51
C GLY A 75 -1.71 -22.62 18.57
N ASN A 76 -0.99 -23.05 17.53
CA ASN A 76 -1.48 -24.04 16.57
C ASN A 76 -1.76 -25.41 17.22
N LEU A 77 -0.95 -25.85 18.19
CA LEU A 77 -1.21 -27.08 18.94
C LEU A 77 -2.48 -26.96 19.78
N VAL A 78 -2.70 -25.83 20.45
CA VAL A 78 -3.94 -25.55 21.18
C VAL A 78 -5.14 -25.51 20.25
N SER A 79 -5.02 -24.88 19.07
CA SER A 79 -6.07 -24.90 18.05
C SER A 79 -6.40 -26.33 17.63
N CYS A 80 -5.40 -27.19 17.36
CA CYS A 80 -5.64 -28.60 17.06
C CYS A 80 -6.33 -29.35 18.22
N LEU A 81 -5.88 -29.17 19.46
CA LEU A 81 -6.46 -29.82 20.65
C LEU A 81 -7.90 -29.37 20.93
N THR A 82 -8.27 -28.18 20.47
CA THR A 82 -9.61 -27.61 20.64
C THR A 82 -10.47 -27.74 19.37
N CYS A 83 -10.05 -28.54 18.39
CA CYS A 83 -10.73 -28.66 17.09
C CYS A 83 -10.99 -27.30 16.42
N TYR A 84 -10.04 -26.37 16.53
CA TYR A 84 -10.09 -24.98 16.01
C TYR A 84 -11.21 -24.11 16.60
N THR A 85 -11.92 -24.56 17.64
CA THR A 85 -12.99 -23.77 18.27
C THR A 85 -12.47 -22.48 18.93
N VAL A 86 -11.22 -22.49 19.41
CA VAL A 86 -10.58 -21.29 19.96
C VAL A 86 -10.32 -20.22 18.89
N ASP A 87 -10.10 -20.63 17.63
CA ASP A 87 -9.82 -19.71 16.52
C ASP A 87 -11.07 -18.95 16.08
N LEU A 88 -12.27 -19.42 16.44
CA LEU A 88 -13.53 -18.67 16.23
C LEU A 88 -13.61 -17.41 17.10
N CYS A 89 -12.88 -17.38 18.21
CA CYS A 89 -12.92 -16.29 19.19
C CYS A 89 -11.59 -15.53 19.29
N THR A 90 -10.57 -15.88 18.49
CA THR A 90 -9.24 -15.28 18.56
C THR A 90 -8.78 -14.75 17.20
N SER A 91 -8.27 -13.51 17.18
CA SER A 91 -7.73 -12.91 15.95
C SER A 91 -6.38 -13.54 15.58
N SER A 92 -6.18 -13.78 14.29
CA SER A 92 -4.91 -14.32 13.79
C SER A 92 -3.76 -13.30 13.88
N LYS A 93 -2.51 -13.79 13.89
CA LYS A 93 -1.31 -12.93 13.89
C LYS A 93 -1.29 -11.96 12.70
N MET A 94 -1.81 -12.37 11.54
CA MET A 94 -1.94 -11.50 10.37
C MET A 94 -3.02 -10.44 10.53
N GLU A 95 -4.15 -10.79 11.12
CA GLU A 95 -5.24 -9.85 11.35
C GLU A 95 -4.79 -8.72 12.28
N LEU A 96 -4.10 -9.06 13.37
CA LEU A 96 -3.49 -8.08 14.27
C LEU A 96 -2.43 -7.23 13.57
N ALA A 97 -1.65 -7.81 12.67
CA ALA A 97 -0.68 -7.06 11.87
C ALA A 97 -1.36 -6.08 10.91
N MET A 98 -2.44 -6.49 10.24
CA MET A 98 -3.24 -5.60 9.39
C MET A 98 -3.89 -4.47 10.18
N GLN A 99 -4.38 -4.73 11.39
CA GLN A 99 -4.87 -3.68 12.28
C GLN A 99 -3.77 -2.65 12.62
N ARG A 100 -2.56 -3.11 12.94
CA ARG A 100 -1.41 -2.22 13.18
C ARG A 100 -1.05 -1.40 11.95
N ILE A 101 -1.07 -2.01 10.77
CA ILE A 101 -0.81 -1.31 9.51
C ILE A 101 -1.89 -0.26 9.25
N SER A 102 -3.16 -0.58 9.47
CA SER A 102 -4.29 0.36 9.32
C SER A 102 -4.11 1.60 10.19
N THR A 103 -3.81 1.42 11.49
CA THR A 103 -3.53 2.55 12.41
C THR A 103 -2.28 3.35 12.01
N PHE A 104 -1.23 2.66 11.57
CA PHE A 104 -0.02 3.32 11.08
C PHE A 104 -0.30 4.17 9.83
N VAL A 105 -0.99 3.60 8.84
CA VAL A 105 -1.39 4.27 7.60
C VAL A 105 -2.27 5.48 7.88
N GLU A 106 -3.24 5.38 8.79
CA GLU A 106 -4.08 6.51 9.18
C GLU A 106 -3.25 7.67 9.75
N THR A 107 -2.27 7.35 10.61
CA THR A 107 -1.37 8.34 11.20
C THR A 107 -0.48 9.00 10.13
N GLU A 108 0.11 8.19 9.26
CA GLU A 108 0.96 8.65 8.15
C GLU A 108 0.17 9.52 7.18
N ASN A 109 -1.08 9.13 6.86
CA ASN A 109 -1.94 9.90 5.99
C ASN A 109 -2.20 11.30 6.54
N GLN A 110 -2.56 11.42 7.82
CA GLN A 110 -2.82 12.72 8.45
C GLN A 110 -1.57 13.58 8.52
N THR A 111 -0.40 12.97 8.71
CA THR A 111 0.87 13.68 8.95
C THR A 111 1.57 14.10 7.65
N HIS A 112 1.56 13.24 6.63
CA HIS A 112 2.41 13.38 5.44
C HIS A 112 1.64 13.36 4.12
N TYR A 113 0.69 12.44 3.94
CA TYR A 113 0.07 12.23 2.62
C TYR A 113 -1.06 13.24 2.35
N MET A 114 -1.99 13.46 3.28
CA MET A 114 -3.12 14.39 3.12
C MET A 114 -2.66 15.83 2.83
N PRO A 115 -1.64 16.39 3.52
CA PRO A 115 -1.10 17.71 3.18
C PRO A 115 -0.51 17.80 1.77
N ALA A 116 -0.04 16.67 1.22
CA ALA A 116 0.49 16.56 -0.14
C ALA A 116 -0.61 16.23 -1.18
N GLY A 117 -1.88 16.22 -0.79
CA GLY A 117 -3.00 15.84 -1.67
C GLY A 117 -3.04 14.34 -1.97
N LEU A 118 -2.36 13.50 -1.19
CA LEU A 118 -2.30 12.05 -1.36
C LEU A 118 -3.01 11.33 -0.22
N GLU A 119 -3.45 10.11 -0.45
CA GLU A 119 -4.04 9.26 0.58
C GLU A 119 -3.68 7.79 0.33
N ILE A 120 -3.05 7.12 1.30
CA ILE A 120 -2.89 5.67 1.29
C ILE A 120 -4.21 5.04 1.73
N LEU A 121 -4.79 4.15 0.92
CA LEU A 121 -5.94 3.38 1.37
C LEU A 121 -5.53 2.30 2.37
N ASP A 122 -6.43 2.04 3.32
CA ASP A 122 -6.28 0.92 4.25
C ASP A 122 -6.10 -0.40 3.47
N PRO A 123 -4.95 -1.09 3.63
CA PRO A 123 -4.71 -2.37 2.96
C PRO A 123 -5.66 -3.48 3.42
N ARG A 124 -6.35 -3.33 4.55
CA ARG A 124 -7.38 -4.28 5.01
C ARG A 124 -8.63 -4.25 4.14
N SER A 125 -9.00 -3.09 3.58
CA SER A 125 -10.20 -2.96 2.74
C SER A 125 -9.94 -3.28 1.27
N THR A 126 -8.68 -3.12 0.82
CA THR A 126 -8.30 -3.25 -0.60
C THR A 126 -7.48 -4.51 -0.90
N GLY A 127 -6.90 -5.16 0.11
CA GLY A 127 -5.99 -6.29 -0.04
C GLY A 127 -4.64 -5.95 -0.70
N LEU A 128 -4.42 -4.67 -1.03
CA LEU A 128 -3.28 -4.14 -1.78
C LEU A 128 -2.88 -2.77 -1.21
N LEU A 129 -1.68 -2.29 -1.53
CA LEU A 129 -1.27 -0.94 -1.14
C LEU A 129 -1.59 0.03 -2.29
N HIS A 130 -2.65 0.83 -2.12
CA HIS A 130 -3.10 1.83 -3.09
C HIS A 130 -2.90 3.24 -2.56
N LEU A 131 -2.42 4.12 -3.43
CA LEU A 131 -2.28 5.56 -3.20
C LEU A 131 -3.26 6.31 -4.09
N TYR A 132 -4.08 7.17 -3.49
CA TYR A 132 -4.99 8.06 -4.20
C TYR A 132 -4.37 9.43 -4.30
N ASP A 133 -4.49 9.99 -5.50
CA ASP A 133 -4.20 11.37 -5.77
C ASP A 133 -5.49 12.17 -5.72
N SER A 134 -5.57 13.08 -4.76
CA SER A 134 -6.69 14.01 -4.59
C SER A 134 -6.55 15.24 -5.48
N ASP A 135 -5.41 15.41 -6.15
CA ASP A 135 -5.19 16.54 -7.04
C ASP A 135 -6.06 16.39 -8.30
N ARG A 136 -7.16 17.15 -8.35
CA ARG A 136 -7.91 17.41 -9.58
C ARG A 136 -7.11 18.36 -10.46
N THR A 137 -6.00 17.92 -11.02
CA THR A 137 -5.29 18.67 -12.06
C THR A 137 -5.00 17.78 -13.27
N SER A 138 -6.07 17.50 -14.01
CA SER A 138 -6.00 17.48 -15.48
C SER A 138 -7.26 18.10 -16.10
N CYS A 139 -7.82 19.11 -15.43
CA CYS A 139 -8.61 20.16 -16.09
C CYS A 139 -7.82 21.46 -15.90
N CYS A 140 -6.76 21.66 -16.70
CA CYS A 140 -6.26 23.00 -17.05
C CYS A 140 -5.18 23.00 -18.15
N ASP A 141 -4.57 21.87 -18.54
CA ASP A 141 -3.44 21.90 -19.50
C ASP A 141 -3.66 21.20 -20.86
N GLN A 142 -4.90 20.90 -21.26
CA GLN A 142 -5.16 20.58 -22.67
C GLN A 142 -6.31 21.44 -23.21
N ILE A 143 -5.89 22.38 -24.08
CA ILE A 143 -6.67 23.20 -25.02
C ILE A 143 -7.17 24.54 -24.46
N CYS A 144 -6.22 25.40 -24.08
CA CYS A 144 -6.25 26.77 -24.60
C CYS A 144 -5.98 26.68 -26.11
N GLU A 145 -7.02 26.63 -26.95
CA GLU A 145 -6.88 26.98 -28.37
C GLU A 145 -6.89 28.51 -28.48
N PRO A 146 -5.88 29.12 -29.13
CA PRO A 146 -5.88 30.55 -29.36
C PRO A 146 -6.81 30.90 -30.52
N SER A 147 -7.55 31.99 -30.37
CA SER A 147 -8.08 32.83 -31.44
C SER A 147 -8.97 32.18 -32.52
N SER A 148 -10.28 32.39 -32.40
CA SER A 148 -11.02 33.00 -33.51
C SER A 148 -11.84 34.17 -32.98
N ILE A 149 -11.32 35.36 -33.27
CA ILE A 149 -11.97 36.65 -33.16
C ILE A 149 -13.21 36.66 -34.05
N ALA A 150 -14.20 37.41 -33.60
CA ALA A 150 -15.41 37.75 -34.32
C ALA A 150 -15.15 38.23 -35.76
N ARG A 151 -15.91 37.69 -36.72
CA ARG A 151 -16.57 38.42 -37.81
C ARG A 151 -17.54 37.52 -38.55
#